data_AF-A0A344LLY5-F1
#
_entry.id   AF-A0A344LLY5-F1
#
_cell.length_a   1.000
_cell.length_b   1.000
_cell.length_c   1.000
_cell.angle_alpha   90.00
_cell.angle_beta   90.00
_cell.angle_gamma   90.00
#
_symmetry.space_group_name_H-M   'P 1'
#
loop_
_entity.id
_entity.type
_entity.pdbx_description
1 polymer ?
#
loop_
_entity_poly.entity_id
_entity_poly.type
_entity_poly.pdbx_seq_one_letter_code
_entity_poly.pdbx_strand_id
1 'polypeptide(L)'
;MTTPPRPQVRTAADLGLPPQSPKAGPDDPPVAHVRAKLDRQLRAVLEHEPGTRAGTDPEHLHQLRVAIRRMRSVLKLSGGPLGPTAEEARAELGWLGNALGEVRDFDVLIEHLREVVAEFETTDQLAARQLVARFVAQRGQAKRRLTRVLNSSRYATTLTMTAQLARPAEVEVEVESSEVDVPERREVDLVSALKKPYRKLAKAVAALPENPPDDDLHALRIHGKRLRYAGELAKPAAPDKTAKRAIKVLVKAAERLQTVLGDHQDAVVAAERVRAMAADVDPAVAFIAGRIVEREHLRCAVARSVWPDVVAEIDEAAAVLLKR
;
A
#
# COMPACT_ATOMS: atom_id res chain seq x y z
N MET A 1 -23.77 11.20 30.02
CA MET A 1 -22.61 10.73 29.23
C MET A 1 -22.97 9.38 28.65
N THR A 2 -23.38 9.34 27.38
CA THR A 2 -23.80 8.11 26.70
C THR A 2 -22.56 7.27 26.43
N THR A 3 -22.46 6.10 27.04
CA THR A 3 -21.42 5.10 26.75
C THR A 3 -21.39 4.89 25.24
N PRO A 4 -20.24 5.03 24.55
CA PRO A 4 -20.18 4.74 23.13
C PRO A 4 -20.61 3.27 22.93
N PRO A 5 -21.46 2.98 21.93
CA PRO A 5 -21.90 1.61 21.70
C PRO A 5 -20.68 0.72 21.55
N ARG A 6 -20.68 -0.45 22.21
CA ARG A 6 -19.65 -1.47 22.01
C ARG A 6 -19.55 -1.74 20.50
N PRO A 7 -18.34 -1.77 19.91
CA PRO A 7 -18.22 -2.15 18.51
C PRO A 7 -18.79 -3.55 18.36
N GLN A 8 -19.90 -3.68 17.65
CA GLN A 8 -20.43 -4.98 17.26
C GLN A 8 -19.32 -5.67 16.45
N VAL A 9 -18.91 -6.86 16.90
CA VAL A 9 -18.00 -7.70 16.13
C VAL A 9 -18.72 -8.01 14.83
N ARG A 10 -18.22 -7.45 13.73
CA ARG A 10 -18.80 -7.69 12.40
C ARG A 10 -18.27 -8.99 11.85
N THR A 11 -19.18 -9.83 11.40
CA THR A 11 -18.90 -11.04 10.64
C THR A 11 -19.05 -10.78 9.14
N ALA A 12 -18.54 -11.71 8.33
CA ALA A 12 -18.79 -11.65 6.89
C ALA A 12 -20.30 -11.70 6.57
N ALA A 13 -21.08 -12.44 7.38
CA ALA A 13 -22.53 -12.54 7.24
C ALA A 13 -23.24 -11.21 7.55
N ASP A 14 -22.78 -10.45 8.56
CA ASP A 14 -23.33 -9.11 8.86
C ASP A 14 -23.12 -8.13 7.71
N LEU A 15 -22.07 -8.35 6.90
CA LEU A 15 -21.80 -7.60 5.67
C LEU A 15 -22.51 -8.18 4.45
N GLY A 16 -23.34 -9.21 4.61
CA GLY A 16 -24.04 -9.93 3.52
C GLY A 16 -23.10 -10.55 2.50
N LEU A 17 -21.89 -10.95 2.93
CA LEU A 17 -20.98 -11.73 2.10
C LEU A 17 -21.38 -13.22 2.14
N PRO A 18 -21.15 -13.98 1.06
CA PRO A 18 -21.42 -15.42 1.06
C PRO A 18 -20.62 -16.15 2.16
N PRO A 19 -20.98 -17.37 2.58
CA PRO A 19 -20.22 -18.11 3.60
C PRO A 19 -18.75 -18.31 3.20
N GLN A 20 -18.50 -18.60 1.92
CA GLN A 20 -17.17 -18.76 1.36
C GLN A 20 -16.87 -17.68 0.34
N SER A 21 -15.60 -17.27 0.27
CA SER A 21 -15.16 -16.31 -0.73
C SER A 21 -15.36 -16.87 -2.14
N PRO A 22 -16.01 -16.13 -3.06
CA PRO A 22 -16.21 -16.61 -4.41
C PRO A 22 -14.87 -16.82 -5.11
N LYS A 23 -14.78 -17.92 -5.86
CA LYS A 23 -13.65 -18.20 -6.75
C LYS A 23 -14.00 -17.62 -8.12
N ALA A 24 -13.04 -16.95 -8.73
CA ALA A 24 -13.13 -16.52 -10.12
C ALA A 24 -12.13 -17.36 -10.93
N GLY A 25 -12.64 -18.13 -11.89
CA GLY A 25 -11.87 -18.94 -12.83
C GLY A 25 -11.29 -18.10 -13.97
N PRO A 26 -10.37 -18.67 -14.78
CA PRO A 26 -9.67 -17.93 -15.85
C PRO A 26 -10.59 -17.31 -16.91
N ASP A 27 -11.75 -17.93 -17.16
CA ASP A 27 -12.70 -17.53 -18.21
C ASP A 27 -13.80 -16.60 -17.70
N ASP A 28 -13.79 -16.26 -16.41
CA ASP A 28 -14.79 -15.38 -15.81
C ASP A 28 -14.60 -13.92 -16.23
N PRO A 29 -15.68 -13.12 -16.29
CA PRO A 29 -15.56 -11.72 -16.63
C PRO A 29 -14.72 -10.96 -15.58
N PRO A 30 -13.98 -9.90 -15.96
CA PRO A 30 -13.14 -9.13 -15.04
C PRO A 30 -13.84 -8.69 -13.75
N VAL A 31 -15.14 -8.38 -13.82
CA VAL A 31 -15.95 -7.99 -12.66
C VAL A 31 -16.04 -9.10 -11.60
N ALA A 32 -16.06 -10.37 -11.99
CA ALA A 32 -16.08 -11.50 -11.06
C ALA A 32 -14.77 -11.60 -10.28
N HIS A 33 -13.62 -11.40 -10.95
CA HIS A 33 -12.31 -11.35 -10.29
C HIS A 33 -12.20 -10.18 -9.30
N VAL A 34 -12.73 -9.01 -9.66
CA VAL A 34 -12.75 -7.84 -8.78
C VAL A 34 -13.59 -8.12 -7.54
N ARG A 35 -14.82 -8.61 -7.70
CA ARG A 35 -15.72 -9.00 -6.60
C ARG A 35 -15.08 -10.01 -5.66
N ALA A 36 -14.53 -11.09 -6.23
CA ALA A 36 -13.81 -12.11 -5.48
C ALA A 36 -12.60 -11.55 -4.71
N LYS A 37 -11.87 -10.61 -5.30
CA LYS A 37 -10.74 -9.95 -4.62
C LYS A 37 -11.22 -9.06 -3.47
N LEU A 38 -12.28 -8.27 -3.67
CA LEU A 38 -12.87 -7.41 -2.64
C LEU A 38 -13.36 -8.25 -1.44
N ASP A 39 -14.13 -9.31 -1.67
CA ASP A 39 -14.59 -10.23 -0.63
C ASP A 39 -13.40 -10.78 0.19
N ARG A 40 -12.37 -11.32 -0.47
CA ARG A 40 -11.17 -11.84 0.23
C ARG A 40 -10.50 -10.79 1.10
N GLN A 41 -10.39 -9.56 0.62
CA GLN A 41 -9.74 -8.50 1.39
C GLN A 41 -10.65 -7.99 2.52
N LEU A 42 -11.97 -7.97 2.36
CA LEU A 42 -12.89 -7.66 3.46
C LEU A 42 -12.79 -8.69 4.58
N ARG A 43 -12.70 -9.98 4.26
CA ARG A 43 -12.47 -11.03 5.26
C ARG A 43 -11.17 -10.82 6.02
N ALA A 44 -10.09 -10.48 5.33
CA ALA A 44 -8.82 -10.14 5.98
C ALA A 44 -8.94 -8.91 6.91
N VAL A 45 -9.73 -7.90 6.53
CA VAL A 45 -10.03 -6.77 7.43
C VAL A 45 -10.73 -7.26 8.69
N LEU A 46 -11.77 -8.08 8.57
CA LEU A 46 -12.52 -8.61 9.71
C LEU A 46 -11.66 -9.51 10.62
N GLU A 47 -10.77 -10.31 10.03
CA GLU A 47 -9.84 -11.18 10.76
C GLU A 47 -8.82 -10.37 11.58
N HIS A 48 -8.22 -9.33 11.01
CA HIS A 48 -7.18 -8.57 11.68
C HIS A 48 -7.71 -7.35 12.47
N GLU A 49 -8.99 -7.00 12.37
CA GLU A 49 -9.58 -5.88 13.10
C GLU A 49 -9.49 -6.06 14.63
N PRO A 50 -9.87 -7.21 15.23
CA PRO A 50 -9.78 -7.39 16.68
C PRO A 50 -8.36 -7.23 17.22
N GLY A 51 -7.37 -7.85 16.56
CA GLY A 51 -5.96 -7.71 16.93
C GLY A 51 -5.45 -6.27 16.72
N THR A 52 -5.89 -5.61 15.65
CA THR A 52 -5.62 -4.19 15.45
C THR A 52 -6.18 -3.37 16.60
N ARG A 53 -7.43 -3.61 17.05
CA ARG A 53 -8.05 -2.88 18.18
C ARG A 53 -7.28 -3.11 19.47
N ALA A 54 -6.95 -4.36 19.79
CA ALA A 54 -6.17 -4.74 20.97
C ALA A 54 -4.78 -4.08 20.98
N GLY A 55 -4.13 -4.02 19.81
CA GLY A 55 -2.82 -3.38 19.64
C GLY A 55 -1.65 -4.16 20.26
N THR A 56 -1.83 -5.46 20.50
CA THR A 56 -0.83 -6.37 21.09
C THR A 56 0.24 -6.78 20.09
N ASP A 57 -0.14 -6.95 18.82
CA ASP A 57 0.78 -7.34 17.74
C ASP A 57 0.62 -6.34 16.56
N PRO A 58 1.71 -5.64 16.15
CA PRO A 58 1.70 -4.71 15.02
C PRO A 58 1.36 -5.39 13.68
N GLU A 59 1.51 -6.72 13.57
CA GLU A 59 1.24 -7.45 12.34
C GLU A 59 -0.24 -7.40 11.95
N HIS A 60 -1.17 -7.40 12.92
CA HIS A 60 -2.59 -7.22 12.63
C HIS A 60 -2.86 -5.88 11.94
N LEU A 61 -2.24 -4.79 12.42
CA LEU A 61 -2.37 -3.48 11.79
C LEU A 61 -1.74 -3.48 10.39
N HIS A 62 -0.60 -4.15 10.21
CA HIS A 62 0.07 -4.30 8.92
C HIS A 62 -0.85 -5.00 7.91
N GLN A 63 -1.39 -6.17 8.26
CA GLN A 63 -2.25 -6.95 7.37
C GLN A 63 -3.56 -6.23 7.04
N LEU A 64 -4.18 -5.56 8.02
CA LEU A 64 -5.37 -4.75 7.78
C LEU A 64 -5.07 -3.62 6.77
N ARG A 65 -3.92 -2.93 6.89
CA ARG A 65 -3.48 -1.94 5.89
C ARG A 65 -3.26 -2.55 4.51
N VAL A 66 -2.64 -3.73 4.45
CA VAL A 66 -2.41 -4.44 3.19
C VAL A 66 -3.74 -4.75 2.50
N ALA A 67 -4.74 -5.22 3.24
CA ALA A 67 -6.07 -5.50 2.72
C ALA A 67 -6.74 -4.24 2.14
N ILE A 68 -6.77 -3.13 2.90
CA ILE A 68 -7.31 -1.83 2.43
C ILE A 68 -6.59 -1.34 1.17
N ARG A 69 -5.26 -1.39 1.14
CA ARG A 69 -4.46 -0.98 -0.04
C ARG A 69 -4.76 -1.83 -1.27
N ARG A 70 -4.92 -3.14 -1.10
CA ARG A 70 -5.25 -4.08 -2.19
C ARG A 70 -6.65 -3.82 -2.74
N MET A 71 -7.64 -3.53 -1.88
CA MET A 71 -8.98 -3.11 -2.33
C MET A 71 -8.95 -1.81 -3.14
N ARG A 72 -8.24 -0.78 -2.65
CA ARG A 72 -8.07 0.48 -3.42
C ARG A 72 -7.38 0.27 -4.75
N SER A 73 -6.44 -0.67 -4.81
CA SER A 73 -5.71 -0.97 -6.05
C SER A 73 -6.62 -1.66 -7.06
N VAL A 74 -7.40 -2.67 -6.64
CA VAL A 74 -8.31 -3.38 -7.54
C VAL A 74 -9.45 -2.48 -8.02
N LEU A 75 -10.02 -1.62 -7.16
CA LEU A 75 -11.02 -0.62 -7.57
C LEU A 75 -10.45 0.41 -8.56
N LYS A 76 -9.13 0.67 -8.54
CA LYS A 76 -8.50 1.55 -9.55
C LYS A 76 -8.52 0.93 -10.94
N LEU A 77 -8.24 -0.37 -10.95
CA LEU A 77 -7.96 -1.12 -12.16
C LEU A 77 -9.24 -1.58 -12.83
N SER A 78 -10.35 -1.67 -12.10
CA SER A 78 -11.64 -2.04 -12.69
C SER A 78 -12.09 -1.05 -13.75
N GLY A 79 -11.87 0.27 -13.58
CA GLY A 79 -12.05 1.24 -14.66
C GLY A 79 -13.50 1.52 -15.07
N GLY A 80 -14.45 1.47 -14.12
CA GLY A 80 -15.87 1.79 -14.38
C GLY A 80 -16.93 0.66 -14.37
N PRO A 81 -16.64 -0.65 -14.51
CA PRO A 81 -17.65 -1.71 -14.57
C PRO A 81 -18.46 -1.91 -13.27
N LEU A 82 -18.02 -1.32 -12.16
CA LEU A 82 -18.71 -1.34 -10.87
C LEU A 82 -19.49 -0.03 -10.60
N GLY A 83 -19.56 0.87 -11.57
CA GLY A 83 -20.28 2.13 -11.47
C GLY A 83 -19.63 3.19 -10.55
N PRO A 84 -20.28 4.34 -10.36
CA PRO A 84 -19.78 5.47 -9.56
C PRO A 84 -19.44 5.11 -8.10
N THR A 85 -20.20 4.19 -7.51
CA THR A 85 -20.03 3.71 -6.13
C THR A 85 -18.64 3.09 -5.89
N ALA A 86 -17.96 2.60 -6.94
CA ALA A 86 -16.61 2.08 -6.82
C ALA A 86 -15.57 3.16 -6.48
N GLU A 87 -15.72 4.37 -7.03
CA GLU A 87 -14.82 5.50 -6.73
C GLU A 87 -15.11 6.10 -5.36
N GLU A 88 -16.37 6.13 -4.93
CA GLU A 88 -16.75 6.50 -3.56
C GLU A 88 -16.14 5.53 -2.54
N ALA A 89 -16.29 4.21 -2.76
CA ALA A 89 -15.68 3.19 -1.92
C ALA A 89 -14.15 3.30 -1.90
N ARG A 90 -13.53 3.56 -3.04
CA ARG A 90 -12.09 3.80 -3.14
C ARG A 90 -11.65 5.00 -2.29
N ALA A 91 -12.41 6.09 -2.30
CA ALA A 91 -12.13 7.30 -1.53
C ALA A 91 -12.25 7.04 -0.03
N GLU A 92 -13.33 6.37 0.41
CA GLU A 92 -13.55 6.00 1.82
C GLU A 92 -12.49 5.02 2.34
N LEU A 93 -12.11 4.03 1.53
CA LEU A 93 -10.96 3.16 1.83
C LEU A 93 -9.65 3.95 1.90
N GLY A 94 -9.55 5.07 1.16
CA GLY A 94 -8.43 6.01 1.25
C GLY A 94 -8.38 6.71 2.60
N TRP A 95 -9.51 7.25 3.06
CA TRP A 95 -9.65 7.83 4.40
C TRP A 95 -9.26 6.84 5.50
N LEU A 96 -9.79 5.62 5.45
CA LEU A 96 -9.45 4.56 6.42
C LEU A 96 -7.97 4.18 6.36
N GLY A 97 -7.43 4.06 5.14
CA GLY A 97 -6.01 3.78 4.91
C GLY A 97 -5.07 4.84 5.51
N ASN A 98 -5.48 6.12 5.51
CA ASN A 98 -4.70 7.19 6.11
C ASN A 98 -4.70 7.09 7.65
N ALA A 99 -5.86 6.85 8.27
CA ALA A 99 -5.97 6.69 9.72
C ALA A 99 -5.15 5.50 10.25
N LEU A 100 -5.15 4.37 9.52
CA LEU A 100 -4.31 3.22 9.84
C LEU A 100 -2.82 3.51 9.62
N GLY A 101 -2.52 4.35 8.63
CA GLY A 101 -1.16 4.71 8.25
C GLY A 101 -0.43 5.43 9.34
N GLU A 102 -1.10 6.40 9.96
CA GLU A 102 -0.50 7.19 11.03
C GLU A 102 0.10 6.32 12.15
N VAL A 103 -0.62 5.27 12.59
CA VAL A 103 -0.11 4.36 13.64
C VAL A 103 1.04 3.48 13.11
N ARG A 104 0.90 2.94 11.89
CA ARG A 104 1.92 2.06 11.30
C ARG A 104 3.22 2.81 11.02
N ASP A 105 3.14 4.07 10.61
CA ASP A 105 4.31 4.90 10.34
C ASP A 105 5.11 5.11 11.64
N PHE A 106 4.44 5.28 12.78
CA PHE A 106 5.11 5.28 14.09
C PHE A 106 5.66 3.91 14.49
N ASP A 107 4.94 2.81 14.23
CA ASP A 107 5.45 1.46 14.54
C ASP A 107 6.79 1.21 13.83
N VAL A 108 6.86 1.49 12.52
CA VAL A 108 8.07 1.34 11.71
C VAL A 108 9.18 2.28 12.20
N LEU A 109 8.85 3.55 12.46
CA LEU A 109 9.83 4.51 12.96
C LEU A 109 10.41 4.10 14.32
N ILE A 110 9.56 3.68 15.26
CA ILE A 110 9.99 3.29 16.61
C ILE A 110 10.84 2.02 16.57
N GLU A 111 10.48 1.05 15.73
CA GLU A 111 11.26 -0.17 15.50
C GLU A 111 12.65 0.20 14.98
N HIS A 112 12.73 0.95 13.87
CA HIS A 112 13.97 1.44 13.28
C HIS A 112 14.82 2.24 14.27
N LEU A 113 14.23 3.20 14.98
CA LEU A 113 14.97 4.00 15.96
C LEU A 113 15.53 3.15 17.10
N ARG A 114 14.82 2.10 17.54
CA ARG A 114 15.35 1.20 18.58
C ARG A 114 16.58 0.43 18.09
N GLU A 115 16.60 0.00 16.83
CA GLU A 115 17.77 -0.62 16.21
C GLU A 115 18.95 0.35 16.17
N VAL A 116 18.72 1.59 15.69
CA VAL A 116 19.76 2.64 15.67
C VAL A 116 20.29 2.93 17.07
N VAL A 117 19.42 3.02 18.08
CA VAL A 117 19.81 3.31 19.47
C VAL A 117 20.58 2.16 20.10
N ALA A 118 20.32 0.91 19.71
CA ALA A 118 21.06 -0.24 20.21
C ALA A 118 22.55 -0.21 19.83
N GLU A 119 22.90 0.51 18.77
CA GLU A 119 24.28 0.70 18.31
C GLU A 119 25.01 1.87 19.00
N PHE A 120 24.33 2.65 19.85
CA PHE A 120 24.96 3.75 20.56
C PHE A 120 25.70 3.29 21.81
N GLU A 121 26.73 4.06 22.18
CA GLU A 121 27.45 3.89 23.44
C GLU A 121 26.51 4.06 24.64
N THR A 122 26.83 3.39 25.75
CA THR A 122 25.98 3.35 26.95
C THR A 122 25.67 4.73 27.52
N THR A 123 26.60 5.68 27.39
CA THR A 123 26.45 7.09 27.79
C THR A 123 25.33 7.80 27.02
N ASP A 124 25.14 7.45 25.75
CA ASP A 124 24.21 8.09 24.83
C ASP A 124 22.83 7.40 24.82
N GLN A 125 22.77 6.13 25.22
CA GLN A 125 21.54 5.33 25.23
C GLN A 125 20.43 5.90 26.11
N LEU A 126 20.75 6.65 27.18
CA LEU A 126 19.71 7.25 28.03
C LEU A 126 18.95 8.35 27.28
N ALA A 127 19.67 9.32 26.72
CA ALA A 127 19.09 10.42 25.93
C ALA A 127 18.39 9.88 24.68
N ALA A 128 18.95 8.84 24.05
CA ALA A 128 18.35 8.17 22.91
C ALA A 128 17.02 7.47 23.25
N ARG A 129 16.95 6.77 24.39
CA ARG A 129 15.69 6.17 24.88
C ARG A 129 14.64 7.22 25.22
N GLN A 130 15.04 8.38 25.77
CA GLN A 130 14.13 9.50 26.02
C GLN A 130 13.51 10.04 24.72
N LEU A 131 14.31 10.15 23.64
CA LEU A 131 13.81 10.54 22.32
C LEU A 131 12.78 9.53 21.80
N VAL A 132 13.11 8.22 21.82
CA VAL A 132 12.20 7.15 21.39
C VAL A 132 10.90 7.15 22.21
N ALA A 133 10.97 7.42 23.52
CA ALA A 133 9.79 7.48 24.38
C ALA A 133 8.79 8.57 23.95
N ARG A 134 9.27 9.70 23.39
CA ARG A 134 8.38 10.74 22.84
C ARG A 134 7.62 10.25 21.60
N PHE A 135 8.26 9.51 20.70
CA PHE A 135 7.58 8.87 19.57
C PHE A 135 6.58 7.81 20.02
N VAL A 136 6.90 7.02 21.05
CA VAL A 136 5.97 6.06 21.67
C VAL A 136 4.72 6.78 22.20
N ALA A 137 4.89 7.95 22.84
CA ALA A 137 3.77 8.76 23.32
C ALA A 137 2.89 9.27 22.15
N GLN A 138 3.50 9.77 21.07
CA GLN A 138 2.77 10.20 19.87
C GLN A 138 2.04 9.04 19.18
N ARG A 139 2.67 7.86 19.09
CA ARG A 139 2.06 6.61 18.62
C ARG A 139 0.82 6.25 19.46
N GLY A 140 0.90 6.43 20.77
CA GLY A 140 -0.26 6.27 21.67
C GLY A 140 -1.41 7.23 21.36
N GLN A 141 -1.12 8.48 20.98
CA GLN A 141 -2.14 9.45 20.55
C GLN A 141 -2.76 9.05 19.20
N ALA A 142 -1.95 8.67 18.22
CA ALA A 142 -2.40 8.15 16.93
C ALA A 142 -3.28 6.91 17.12
N LYS A 143 -2.90 6.01 18.03
CA LYS A 143 -3.69 4.83 18.37
C LYS A 143 -5.07 5.19 18.91
N ARG A 144 -5.17 6.20 19.79
CA ARG A 144 -6.46 6.71 20.29
C ARG A 144 -7.32 7.31 19.17
N ARG A 145 -6.72 8.02 18.19
CA ARG A 145 -7.43 8.50 16.99
C ARG A 145 -7.95 7.34 16.15
N LEU A 146 -7.12 6.33 15.89
CA LEU A 146 -7.50 5.14 15.14
C LEU A 146 -8.66 4.39 15.82
N THR A 147 -8.62 4.23 17.15
CA THR A 147 -9.72 3.59 17.88
C THR A 147 -11.05 4.33 17.68
N ARG A 148 -11.04 5.67 17.68
CA ARG A 148 -12.25 6.47 17.36
C ARG A 148 -12.72 6.25 15.93
N VAL A 149 -11.79 6.19 14.97
CA VAL A 149 -12.11 5.88 13.57
C VAL A 149 -12.78 4.51 13.45
N LEU A 150 -12.21 3.47 14.03
CA LEU A 150 -12.76 2.11 14.00
C LEU A 150 -14.11 2.00 14.75
N ASN A 151 -14.42 2.89 15.68
CA ASN A 151 -15.71 2.96 16.38
C ASN A 151 -16.75 3.85 15.68
N SER A 152 -16.39 4.51 14.57
CA SER A 152 -17.30 5.45 13.89
C SER A 152 -18.35 4.74 13.02
N SER A 153 -19.50 5.38 12.84
CA SER A 153 -20.48 4.98 11.83
C SER A 153 -19.89 5.00 10.41
N ARG A 154 -19.01 5.97 10.12
CA ARG A 154 -18.29 6.06 8.84
C ARG A 154 -17.49 4.79 8.53
N TYR A 155 -16.82 4.20 9.52
CA TYR A 155 -16.15 2.91 9.35
C TYR A 155 -17.14 1.78 9.00
N ALA A 156 -18.30 1.75 9.68
CA ALA A 156 -19.38 0.81 9.35
C ALA A 156 -19.83 0.93 7.91
N THR A 157 -20.20 2.14 7.50
CA THR A 157 -20.68 2.45 6.16
C THR A 157 -19.64 2.12 5.10
N THR A 158 -18.35 2.39 5.37
CA THR A 158 -17.25 2.04 4.47
C THR A 158 -17.19 0.53 4.21
N LEU A 159 -17.29 -0.30 5.26
CA LEU A 159 -17.28 -1.76 5.08
C LEU A 159 -18.53 -2.25 4.34
N THR A 160 -19.72 -1.74 4.70
CA THR A 160 -20.97 -2.13 4.05
C THR A 160 -20.99 -1.78 2.57
N MET A 161 -20.60 -0.55 2.22
CA MET A 161 -20.50 -0.11 0.82
C MET A 161 -19.49 -0.96 0.05
N THR A 162 -18.33 -1.24 0.64
CA THR A 162 -17.32 -2.11 -0.02
C THR A 162 -17.83 -3.54 -0.18
N ALA A 163 -18.62 -4.05 0.78
CA ALA A 163 -19.22 -5.38 0.72
C ALA A 163 -20.30 -5.47 -0.36
N GLN A 164 -21.13 -4.44 -0.53
CA GLN A 164 -22.10 -4.36 -1.64
C GLN A 164 -21.42 -4.52 -3.00
N LEU A 165 -20.27 -3.87 -3.21
CA LEU A 165 -19.47 -4.02 -4.43
C LEU A 165 -18.88 -5.42 -4.60
N ALA A 166 -18.69 -6.18 -3.52
CA ALA A 166 -18.14 -7.53 -3.54
C ALA A 166 -19.21 -8.61 -3.80
N ARG A 167 -20.49 -8.30 -3.57
CA ARG A 167 -21.59 -9.25 -3.76
C ARG A 167 -21.80 -9.54 -5.26
N PRO A 168 -22.22 -10.77 -5.62
CA PRO A 168 -22.77 -11.03 -6.95
C PRO A 168 -23.94 -10.08 -7.19
N ALA A 169 -24.14 -9.62 -8.43
CA ALA A 169 -25.41 -8.99 -8.76
C ALA A 169 -26.50 -10.07 -8.63
N GLU A 170 -27.52 -9.82 -7.81
CA GLU A 170 -28.78 -10.54 -7.97
C GLU A 170 -29.28 -10.18 -9.38
N VAL A 171 -29.51 -11.18 -10.21
CA VAL A 171 -30.02 -10.97 -11.56
C VAL A 171 -31.50 -10.60 -11.44
N GLU A 172 -31.78 -9.31 -11.32
CA GLU A 172 -33.02 -8.71 -11.82
C GLU A 172 -32.66 -7.86 -13.03
N VAL A 173 -32.51 -8.52 -14.17
CA VAL A 173 -32.67 -7.86 -15.46
C VAL A 173 -33.51 -8.79 -16.30
N GLU A 174 -34.81 -8.47 -16.42
CA GLU A 174 -35.53 -8.73 -17.66
C GLU A 174 -34.75 -7.99 -18.75
N VAL A 175 -33.83 -8.69 -19.40
CA VAL A 175 -33.15 -8.16 -20.58
C VAL A 175 -34.14 -8.33 -21.71
N GLU A 176 -34.94 -7.30 -21.93
CA GLU A 176 -35.53 -7.07 -23.25
C GLU A 176 -34.36 -7.00 -24.23
N SER A 177 -34.35 -7.97 -25.15
CA SER A 177 -33.31 -8.19 -26.14
C SER A 177 -33.28 -7.02 -27.12
N SER A 178 -32.54 -5.97 -26.76
CA SER A 178 -32.05 -5.00 -27.71
C SER A 178 -30.63 -5.40 -28.07
N GLU A 179 -30.45 -5.80 -29.33
CA GLU A 179 -29.18 -6.08 -29.98
C GLU A 179 -28.28 -4.84 -29.91
N VAL A 180 -27.58 -4.69 -28.79
CA VAL A 180 -26.45 -3.78 -28.69
C VAL A 180 -25.24 -4.58 -29.14
N ASP A 181 -24.74 -4.21 -30.32
CA ASP A 181 -23.51 -4.68 -30.93
C ASP A 181 -22.39 -4.69 -29.87
N VAL A 182 -22.09 -5.87 -29.33
CA VAL A 182 -21.03 -6.07 -28.36
C VAL A 182 -19.74 -5.92 -29.14
N PRO A 183 -18.92 -4.87 -28.93
CA PRO A 183 -17.67 -4.76 -29.66
C PRO A 183 -16.85 -6.01 -29.33
N GLU A 184 -16.45 -6.73 -30.38
CA GLU A 184 -15.64 -7.94 -30.32
C GLU A 184 -14.63 -7.85 -29.17
N ARG A 185 -14.65 -8.87 -28.30
CA ARG A 185 -13.69 -9.04 -27.22
C ARG A 185 -12.29 -8.95 -27.81
N ARG A 186 -11.67 -7.77 -27.75
CA ARG A 186 -10.24 -7.63 -27.94
C ARG A 186 -9.61 -8.41 -26.79
N GLU A 187 -9.07 -9.60 -27.09
CA GLU A 187 -8.13 -10.27 -26.21
C GLU A 187 -7.09 -9.24 -25.80
N VAL A 188 -7.23 -8.68 -24.60
CA VAL A 188 -6.25 -7.73 -24.09
C VAL A 188 -5.00 -8.55 -23.83
N ASP A 189 -4.04 -8.48 -24.74
CA ASP A 189 -2.71 -9.02 -24.49
C ASP A 189 -2.18 -8.38 -23.20
N LEU A 190 -2.22 -9.14 -22.10
CA LEU A 190 -1.82 -8.66 -20.78
C LEU A 190 -0.33 -8.36 -20.71
N VAL A 191 0.47 -8.84 -21.68
CA VAL A 191 1.86 -8.41 -21.86
C VAL A 191 1.91 -6.98 -22.44
N SER A 192 1.08 -6.66 -23.43
CA SER A 192 0.94 -5.28 -23.93
C SER A 192 0.50 -4.28 -22.85
N ALA A 193 -0.28 -4.74 -21.85
CA ALA A 193 -0.69 -3.92 -20.72
C ALA A 193 0.48 -3.43 -19.85
N LEU A 194 1.66 -4.07 -19.93
CA LEU A 194 2.90 -3.63 -19.26
C LEU A 194 3.59 -2.44 -19.96
N LYS A 195 3.31 -2.21 -21.26
CA LYS A 195 3.92 -1.11 -22.03
C LYS A 195 3.61 0.25 -21.41
N LYS A 196 2.36 0.49 -21.02
CA LYS A 196 1.92 1.77 -20.45
C LYS A 196 2.58 2.10 -19.09
N PRO A 197 2.54 1.23 -18.05
CA PRO A 197 3.20 1.52 -16.79
C PRO A 197 4.72 1.63 -16.93
N TYR A 198 5.36 0.82 -17.78
CA TYR A 198 6.79 0.95 -18.08
C TYR A 198 7.12 2.31 -18.71
N ARG A 199 6.42 2.72 -19.78
CA ARG A 199 6.63 4.03 -20.42
C ARG A 199 6.45 5.20 -19.46
N LYS A 200 5.51 5.09 -18.51
CA LYS A 200 5.33 6.11 -17.48
C LYS A 200 6.50 6.16 -16.49
N LEU A 201 7.08 5.01 -16.13
CA LEU A 201 8.29 4.95 -15.30
C LEU A 201 9.48 5.57 -16.05
N ALA A 202 9.76 5.09 -17.27
CA ALA A 202 10.88 5.58 -18.09
C ALA A 202 10.77 7.09 -18.36
N LYS A 203 9.57 7.60 -18.65
CA LYS A 203 9.35 9.05 -18.82
C LYS A 203 9.60 9.83 -17.51
N ALA A 204 9.21 9.27 -16.37
CA ALA A 204 9.48 9.91 -15.08
C ALA A 204 10.98 9.98 -14.82
N VAL A 205 11.71 8.88 -15.04
CA VAL A 205 13.19 8.85 -14.91
C VAL A 205 13.85 9.87 -15.82
N ALA A 206 13.47 9.92 -17.10
CA ALA A 206 14.04 10.85 -18.07
C ALA A 206 13.76 12.33 -17.76
N ALA A 207 12.76 12.63 -16.92
CA ALA A 207 12.43 13.98 -16.49
C ALA A 207 13.16 14.41 -15.20
N LEU A 208 13.88 13.50 -14.54
CA LEU A 208 14.59 13.81 -13.30
C LEU A 208 15.85 14.63 -13.59
N PRO A 209 16.18 15.62 -12.73
CA PRO A 209 17.48 16.28 -12.78
C PRO A 209 18.58 15.34 -12.25
N GLU A 210 19.85 15.71 -12.45
CA GLU A 210 21.01 14.94 -11.99
C GLU A 210 20.96 14.63 -10.49
N ASN A 211 20.48 15.58 -9.68
CA ASN A 211 20.24 15.43 -8.25
C ASN A 211 18.74 15.61 -7.95
N PRO A 212 17.93 14.54 -8.04
CA PRO A 212 16.48 14.63 -7.86
C PRO A 212 16.10 15.07 -6.44
N PRO A 213 15.13 15.98 -6.28
CA PRO A 213 14.45 16.22 -5.00
C PRO A 213 13.85 14.93 -4.41
N ASP A 214 13.70 14.87 -3.08
CA ASP A 214 13.14 13.69 -2.40
C ASP A 214 11.72 13.35 -2.88
N ASP A 215 10.89 14.37 -3.14
CA ASP A 215 9.53 14.20 -3.65
C ASP A 215 9.49 13.55 -5.03
N ASP A 216 10.47 13.84 -5.88
CA ASP A 216 10.56 13.25 -7.22
C ASP A 216 10.95 11.76 -7.14
N LEU A 217 11.85 11.40 -6.22
CA LEU A 217 12.17 10.00 -5.92
C LEU A 217 10.97 9.26 -5.32
N HIS A 218 10.20 9.92 -4.45
CA HIS A 218 8.95 9.37 -3.95
C HIS A 218 7.93 9.12 -5.08
N ALA A 219 7.78 10.08 -6.00
CA ALA A 219 6.92 9.93 -7.16
C ALA A 219 7.38 8.77 -8.07
N LEU A 220 8.69 8.63 -8.30
CA LEU A 220 9.28 7.53 -9.06
C LEU A 220 8.95 6.17 -8.44
N ARG A 221 9.03 6.04 -7.11
CA ARG A 221 8.64 4.82 -6.38
C ARG A 221 7.18 4.43 -6.64
N ILE A 222 6.28 5.39 -6.78
CA ILE A 222 4.88 5.13 -7.12
C ILE A 222 4.76 4.51 -8.52
N HIS A 223 5.58 4.96 -9.47
CA HIS A 223 5.64 4.35 -10.80
C HIS A 223 6.18 2.92 -10.75
N GLY A 224 7.24 2.66 -9.97
CA GLY A 224 7.78 1.31 -9.75
C GLY A 224 6.73 0.35 -9.18
N LYS A 225 5.98 0.79 -8.15
CA LYS A 225 4.84 0.02 -7.58
C LYS A 225 3.79 -0.34 -8.62
N ARG A 226 3.43 0.60 -9.49
CA ARG A 226 2.43 0.38 -10.55
C ARG A 226 2.92 -0.66 -11.56
N LEU A 227 4.18 -0.58 -11.96
CA LEU A 227 4.79 -1.55 -12.87
C LEU A 227 4.83 -2.95 -12.24
N ARG A 228 5.27 -3.06 -10.98
CA ARG A 228 5.29 -4.33 -10.24
C ARG A 228 3.92 -4.98 -10.19
N TYR A 229 2.88 -4.23 -9.80
CA TYR A 229 1.52 -4.77 -9.71
C TYR A 229 0.95 -5.18 -11.07
N ALA A 230 1.23 -4.41 -12.12
CA ALA A 230 0.85 -4.81 -13.48
C ALA A 230 1.54 -6.12 -13.89
N GLY A 231 2.83 -6.28 -13.57
CA GLY A 231 3.58 -7.51 -13.82
C GLY A 231 3.06 -8.71 -13.02
N GLU A 232 2.73 -8.52 -11.74
CA GLU A 232 2.10 -9.57 -10.91
C GLU A 232 0.76 -10.04 -11.48
N LEU A 233 -0.02 -9.12 -12.04
CA LEU A 233 -1.30 -9.43 -12.69
C LEU A 233 -1.14 -10.10 -14.05
N ALA A 234 -0.13 -9.71 -14.83
CA ALA A 234 0.11 -10.26 -16.16
C ALA A 234 0.79 -11.64 -16.13
N LYS A 235 1.56 -11.95 -15.08
CA LYS A 235 2.35 -13.19 -14.98
C LYS A 235 1.55 -14.49 -15.15
N PRO A 236 0.33 -14.66 -14.60
CA PRO A 236 -0.49 -15.86 -14.81
C PRO A 236 -0.99 -16.00 -16.25
N ALA A 237 -1.14 -14.89 -16.97
CA ALA A 237 -1.65 -14.83 -18.34
C ALA A 237 -0.54 -14.76 -19.40
N ALA A 238 0.71 -15.08 -19.03
CA ALA A 238 1.82 -15.09 -19.96
C ALA A 238 1.63 -16.18 -21.04
N PRO A 239 1.85 -15.88 -22.34
CA PRO A 239 1.56 -16.80 -23.44
C PRO A 239 2.47 -18.05 -23.43
N ASP A 240 3.69 -17.91 -22.89
CA ASP A 240 4.65 -19.00 -22.82
C ASP A 240 5.57 -18.88 -21.58
N LYS A 241 6.42 -19.90 -21.38
CA LYS A 241 7.38 -19.95 -20.26
C LYS A 241 8.44 -18.83 -20.33
N THR A 242 8.80 -18.37 -21.52
CA THR A 242 9.80 -17.32 -21.75
C THR A 242 9.25 -15.96 -21.32
N ALA A 243 8.04 -15.61 -21.79
CA ALA A 243 7.32 -14.43 -21.36
C ALA A 243 7.08 -14.44 -19.85
N LYS A 244 6.66 -15.58 -19.28
CA LYS A 244 6.48 -15.75 -17.83
C LYS A 244 7.76 -15.49 -17.04
N ARG A 245 8.90 -15.99 -17.53
CA ARG A 245 10.23 -15.78 -16.92
C ARG A 245 10.63 -14.32 -17.01
N ALA A 246 10.46 -13.67 -18.16
CA ALA A 246 10.82 -12.29 -18.34
C ALA A 246 9.93 -11.35 -17.48
N ILE A 247 8.62 -11.60 -17.37
CA ILE A 247 7.72 -10.88 -16.44
C ILE A 247 8.20 -11.06 -15.00
N LYS A 248 8.63 -12.27 -14.61
CA LYS A 248 9.17 -12.53 -13.27
C LYS A 248 10.43 -11.70 -12.98
N VAL A 249 11.32 -11.55 -13.96
CA VAL A 249 12.53 -10.71 -13.83
C VAL A 249 12.14 -9.23 -13.68
N LEU A 250 11.25 -8.73 -14.54
CA LEU A 250 10.74 -7.36 -14.45
C LEU A 250 10.10 -7.05 -13.09
N VAL A 251 9.25 -7.96 -12.58
CA VAL A 251 8.61 -7.81 -11.26
C VAL A 251 9.65 -7.75 -10.15
N LYS A 252 10.70 -8.58 -10.21
CA LYS A 252 11.79 -8.56 -9.23
C LYS A 252 12.59 -7.25 -9.27
N ALA A 253 12.93 -6.75 -10.45
CA ALA A 253 13.63 -5.47 -10.59
C ALA A 253 12.77 -4.30 -10.07
N ALA A 254 11.48 -4.27 -10.41
CA ALA A 254 10.53 -3.28 -9.89
C ALA A 254 10.33 -3.38 -8.37
N GLU A 255 10.38 -4.59 -7.80
CA GLU A 255 10.39 -4.81 -6.35
C GLU A 255 11.64 -4.23 -5.70
N ARG A 256 12.82 -4.49 -6.28
CA ARG A 256 14.08 -3.91 -5.79
C ARG A 256 14.06 -2.38 -5.83
N LEU A 257 13.55 -1.78 -6.91
CA LEU A 257 13.42 -0.31 -7.01
C LEU A 257 12.50 0.22 -5.90
N GLN A 258 11.40 -0.48 -5.63
CA GLN A 258 10.48 -0.11 -4.56
C GLN A 258 11.13 -0.19 -3.17
N THR A 259 12.00 -1.18 -2.94
CA THR A 259 12.76 -1.32 -1.69
C THR A 259 13.74 -0.17 -1.54
N VAL A 260 14.63 0.05 -2.52
CA VAL A 260 15.65 1.11 -2.46
C VAL A 260 15.04 2.50 -2.28
N LEU A 261 14.04 2.85 -3.08
CA LEU A 261 13.34 4.13 -2.92
C LEU A 261 12.42 4.16 -1.69
N GLY A 262 12.07 2.99 -1.15
CA GLY A 262 11.37 2.86 0.12
C GLY A 262 12.29 3.23 1.28
N ASP A 263 13.49 2.67 1.30
CA ASP A 263 14.52 2.94 2.31
C ASP A 263 14.93 4.42 2.28
N HIS A 264 15.08 5.01 1.09
CA HIS A 264 15.28 6.46 0.93
C HIS A 264 14.16 7.27 1.57
N GLN A 265 12.90 6.99 1.20
CA GLN A 265 11.76 7.72 1.75
C GLN A 265 11.63 7.57 3.27
N ASP A 266 11.83 6.36 3.79
CA ASP A 266 11.71 6.08 5.22
C ASP A 266 12.81 6.82 6.00
N ALA A 267 14.02 6.92 5.46
CA ALA A 267 15.11 7.69 6.03
C ALA A 267 14.84 9.21 6.00
N VAL A 268 14.32 9.77 4.89
CA VAL A 268 13.91 11.19 4.81
C VAL A 268 12.87 11.51 5.89
N VAL A 269 11.80 10.70 5.96
CA VAL A 269 10.72 10.90 6.95
C VAL A 269 11.21 10.73 8.38
N ALA A 270 12.12 9.79 8.63
CA ALA A 270 12.74 9.61 9.95
C ALA A 270 13.56 10.84 10.34
N ALA A 271 14.42 11.35 9.44
CA ALA A 271 15.23 12.54 9.68
C ALA A 271 14.36 13.77 9.99
N GLU A 272 13.30 14.01 9.20
CA GLU A 272 12.37 15.11 9.43
C GLU A 272 11.67 15.01 10.80
N ARG A 273 11.16 13.83 11.14
CA ARG A 273 10.45 13.61 12.40
C ARG A 273 11.38 13.76 13.61
N VAL A 274 12.59 13.25 13.52
CA VAL A 274 13.61 13.39 14.57
C VAL A 274 14.03 14.86 14.72
N ARG A 275 14.27 15.57 13.62
CA ARG A 275 14.60 17.00 13.64
C ARG A 275 13.49 17.83 14.26
N ALA A 276 12.23 17.58 13.90
CA ALA A 276 11.09 18.27 14.49
C ALA A 276 10.97 18.00 16.00
N MET A 277 11.26 16.77 16.44
CA MET A 277 11.24 16.41 17.86
C MET A 277 12.38 17.08 18.65
N ALA A 278 13.51 17.36 17.99
CA ALA A 278 14.71 17.93 18.62
C ALA A 278 14.59 19.43 18.94
N ALA A 279 13.57 20.13 18.44
CA ALA A 279 13.40 21.57 18.69
C ALA A 279 13.13 21.89 20.16
N ASP A 280 12.46 20.99 20.89
CA ASP A 280 11.96 21.21 22.25
C ASP A 280 12.44 20.13 23.24
N VAL A 281 13.73 19.83 23.25
CA VAL A 281 14.35 18.80 24.11
C VAL A 281 15.58 19.33 24.86
N ASP A 282 15.99 18.58 25.88
CA ASP A 282 17.26 18.79 26.58
C ASP A 282 18.46 18.68 25.60
N PRO A 283 19.56 19.45 25.79
CA PRO A 283 20.72 19.43 24.90
C PRO A 283 21.31 18.04 24.62
N ALA A 284 21.31 17.13 25.61
CA ALA A 284 21.79 15.77 25.39
C ALA A 284 20.90 15.01 24.39
N VAL A 285 19.58 15.17 24.50
CA VAL A 285 18.62 14.57 23.56
C VAL A 285 18.72 15.20 22.19
N ALA A 286 18.94 16.52 22.10
CA ALA A 286 19.16 17.22 20.83
C ALA A 286 20.42 16.73 20.12
N PHE A 287 21.50 16.51 20.86
CA PHE A 287 22.74 15.94 20.33
C PHE A 287 22.51 14.55 19.72
N ILE A 288 21.83 13.66 20.45
CA ILE A 288 21.44 12.34 19.94
C ILE A 288 20.56 12.44 18.70
N ALA A 289 19.55 13.31 18.72
CA ALA A 289 18.69 13.52 17.56
C ALA A 289 19.49 13.94 16.32
N GLY A 290 20.49 14.82 16.49
CA GLY A 290 21.44 15.19 15.43
C GLY A 290 22.22 13.99 14.88
N ARG A 291 22.74 13.12 15.75
CA ARG A 291 23.45 11.89 15.34
C ARG A 291 22.55 10.94 14.54
N ILE A 292 21.29 10.80 14.94
CA ILE A 292 20.31 9.97 14.23
C ILE A 292 20.01 10.58 12.85
N VAL A 293 19.74 11.89 12.79
CA VAL A 293 19.49 12.60 11.53
C VAL A 293 20.63 12.41 10.54
N GLU A 294 21.88 12.49 11.00
CA GLU A 294 23.05 12.26 10.14
C GLU A 294 23.10 10.82 9.60
N ARG A 295 22.80 9.82 10.43
CA ARG A 295 22.68 8.42 9.97
C ARG A 295 21.59 8.26 8.92
N GLU A 296 20.44 8.91 9.08
CA GLU A 296 19.37 8.87 8.09
C GLU A 296 19.78 9.55 6.77
N HIS A 297 20.53 10.65 6.81
CA HIS A 297 21.07 11.26 5.59
C HIS A 297 22.05 10.32 4.87
N LEU A 298 22.90 9.58 5.60
CA LEU A 298 23.78 8.57 5.01
C LEU A 298 22.99 7.44 4.35
N ARG A 299 21.91 6.96 4.97
CA ARG A 299 20.99 5.98 4.34
C ARG A 299 20.35 6.53 3.07
N CYS A 300 19.94 7.80 3.08
CA CYS A 300 19.44 8.49 1.88
C CYS A 300 20.49 8.51 0.77
N ALA A 301 21.74 8.85 1.10
CA ALA A 301 22.85 8.88 0.14
C ALA A 301 23.13 7.50 -0.47
N VAL A 302 23.12 6.44 0.34
CA VAL A 302 23.24 5.06 -0.15
C VAL A 302 22.13 4.73 -1.12
N ALA A 303 20.87 4.95 -0.76
CA ALA A 303 19.74 4.66 -1.65
C ALA A 303 19.78 5.51 -2.95
N ARG A 304 20.21 6.78 -2.86
CA ARG A 304 20.43 7.68 -3.99
C ARG A 304 21.50 7.17 -4.97
N SER A 305 22.53 6.51 -4.45
CA SER A 305 23.58 5.90 -5.29
C SER A 305 23.14 4.62 -6.00
N VAL A 306 22.15 3.90 -5.47
CA VAL A 306 21.76 2.56 -5.95
C VAL A 306 20.59 2.60 -6.95
N TRP A 307 19.62 3.50 -6.77
CA TRP A 307 18.38 3.46 -7.58
C TRP A 307 18.59 3.56 -9.10
N PRO A 308 19.60 4.28 -9.66
CA PRO A 308 19.78 4.36 -11.11
C PRO A 308 20.10 3.00 -11.72
N ASP A 309 20.97 2.21 -11.08
CA ASP A 309 21.32 0.86 -11.54
C ASP A 309 20.11 -0.07 -11.53
N VAL A 310 19.23 0.07 -10.53
CA VAL A 310 18.00 -0.73 -10.46
C VAL A 310 17.02 -0.34 -11.56
N VAL A 311 17.01 0.92 -12.02
CA VAL A 311 16.24 1.33 -13.20
C VAL A 311 16.82 0.70 -14.47
N ALA A 312 18.15 0.64 -14.62
CA ALA A 312 18.77 -0.05 -15.75
C ALA A 312 18.37 -1.53 -15.82
N GLU A 313 18.30 -2.22 -14.68
CA GLU A 313 17.78 -3.60 -14.61
C GLU A 313 16.32 -3.73 -15.08
N ILE A 314 15.49 -2.72 -14.77
CA ILE A 314 14.10 -2.67 -15.25
C ILE A 314 14.08 -2.46 -16.77
N ASP A 315 14.91 -1.58 -17.30
CA ASP A 315 14.99 -1.29 -18.74
C ASP A 315 15.46 -2.51 -19.55
N GLU A 316 16.44 -3.25 -19.04
CA GLU A 316 16.88 -4.52 -19.64
C GLU A 316 15.76 -5.56 -19.65
N ALA A 317 15.08 -5.75 -18.51
CA ALA A 317 13.98 -6.69 -18.41
C ALA A 317 12.79 -6.30 -19.31
N ALA A 318 12.50 -5.01 -19.41
CA ALA A 318 11.46 -4.47 -20.26
C ALA A 318 11.81 -4.60 -21.75
N ALA A 319 13.08 -4.44 -22.13
CA ALA A 319 13.53 -4.59 -23.52
C ALA A 319 13.28 -6.02 -24.04
N VAL A 320 13.52 -7.04 -23.21
CA VAL A 320 13.27 -8.45 -23.57
C VAL A 320 11.77 -8.72 -23.78
N LEU A 321 10.90 -8.05 -23.02
CA LEU A 321 9.45 -8.26 -23.06
C LEU A 321 8.73 -7.44 -24.13
N LEU A 322 9.12 -6.17 -24.30
CA LEU A 322 8.29 -5.15 -24.94
C LEU A 322 8.80 -4.70 -26.32
N LYS A 323 10.01 -5.13 -26.72
CA LYS A 323 10.55 -4.94 -28.08
C LYS A 323 10.15 -6.04 -29.07
N ARG A 324 9.12 -6.83 -28.76
CA ARG A 324 8.39 -7.66 -29.72
C ARG A 324 7.08 -6.96 -30.11
#